data_AF-A0A368KJ18-F1
#
_entry.id   AF-A0A368KJ18-F1
#
_cell.length_a   1.000
_cell.length_b   1.000
_cell.length_c   1.000
_cell.angle_alpha   90.00
_cell.angle_beta   90.00
_cell.angle_gamma   90.00
#
_symmetry.space_group_name_H-M   'P 1'
#
loop_
_entity.id
_entity.type
_entity.pdbx_description
1 polymer ?
#
loop_
_entity_poly.entity_id
_entity_poly.type
_entity_poly.pdbx_seq_one_letter_code
_entity_poly.pdbx_strand_id
1 'polypeptide(L)'
;MAAPIQWEYPLYLIAHGGGYTSIVDPQDTDDQPQHILTTHSSEAVALGFMQQFGIIGEPRQLNNDREFRWLLKSLKLPVTKVAYDPEPVEFDINAKWIAKIKTLLEDFLIVDNSPWNYPVFVIEQPDGFCSTVGSNEEGGPITLLNLFTDEEKAKKYIEKQNQEGQAIPLHNMQHVREILLGLRDSVSAVAMDPVYQENESSSQYCIGVEALLDKYLVLDQ
;
A
#
# COMPACT_ATOMS: atom_id res chain seq x y z
N MET A 1 -13.43 -4.78 27.11
CA MET A 1 -13.44 -4.02 25.84
C MET A 1 -12.37 -4.66 24.97
N ALA A 2 -12.70 -5.12 23.76
CA ALA A 2 -11.69 -5.63 22.84
C ALA A 2 -10.72 -4.49 22.47
N ALA A 3 -9.43 -4.80 22.32
CA ALA A 3 -8.46 -3.82 21.84
C ALA A 3 -8.90 -3.27 20.47
N PRO A 4 -8.70 -1.96 20.19
CA PRO A 4 -8.99 -1.43 18.87
C PRO A 4 -8.14 -2.15 17.82
N ILE A 5 -8.78 -2.58 16.74
CA ILE A 5 -8.07 -3.17 15.60
C ILE A 5 -7.32 -2.03 14.92
N GLN A 6 -5.99 -2.11 14.96
CA GLN A 6 -5.08 -1.14 14.35
C GLN A 6 -3.77 -1.85 14.00
N TRP A 7 -3.15 -1.44 12.91
CA TRP A 7 -1.82 -1.86 12.52
C TRP A 7 -1.09 -0.71 11.82
N GLU A 8 0.22 -0.88 11.66
CA GLU A 8 1.07 0.01 10.87
C GLU A 8 1.77 -0.80 9.80
N TYR A 9 1.99 -0.17 8.64
CA TYR A 9 2.78 -0.74 7.57
C TYR A 9 4.26 -0.43 7.76
N PRO A 10 5.16 -1.33 7.36
CA PRO A 10 4.87 -2.62 6.73
C PRO A 10 4.37 -3.70 7.70
N LEU A 11 3.53 -4.61 7.18
CA LEU A 11 3.19 -5.87 7.84
C LEU A 11 4.13 -6.97 7.36
N TYR A 12 4.51 -7.87 8.25
CA TYR A 12 5.37 -9.01 7.93
C TYR A 12 4.59 -10.31 8.01
N LEU A 13 4.68 -11.11 6.95
CA LEU A 13 4.11 -12.45 6.82
C LEU A 13 5.22 -13.48 6.78
N ILE A 14 5.00 -14.65 7.34
CA ILE A 14 5.96 -15.74 7.29
C ILE A 14 5.49 -16.75 6.24
N ALA A 15 6.31 -17.01 5.23
CA ALA A 15 6.00 -18.04 4.23
C ALA A 15 6.23 -19.43 4.82
N HIS A 16 5.26 -20.34 4.64
CA HIS A 16 5.35 -21.71 5.13
C HIS A 16 4.50 -22.67 4.31
N GLY A 17 5.03 -23.84 3.94
CA GLY A 17 4.26 -24.93 3.30
C GLY A 17 3.57 -24.55 1.98
N GLY A 18 4.13 -23.62 1.20
CA GLY A 18 3.51 -23.13 -0.05
C GLY A 18 2.46 -22.04 0.13
N GLY A 19 2.22 -21.60 1.37
CA GLY A 19 1.37 -20.46 1.72
C GLY A 19 2.02 -19.59 2.79
N TYR A 20 1.22 -19.15 3.75
CA TYR A 20 1.68 -18.38 4.91
C TYR A 20 1.37 -19.10 6.21
N THR A 21 2.15 -18.81 7.23
CA THR A 21 1.97 -19.34 8.58
C THR A 21 0.58 -19.01 9.11
N SER A 22 -0.04 -20.01 9.72
CA SER A 22 -1.31 -19.87 10.43
C SER A 22 -1.27 -20.68 11.71
N ILE A 23 -2.08 -20.28 12.69
CA ILE A 23 -2.28 -20.99 13.96
C ILE A 23 -3.66 -21.64 13.89
N VAL A 24 -3.76 -22.90 14.32
CA VAL A 24 -5.06 -23.57 14.48
C VAL A 24 -5.79 -22.93 15.67
N ASP A 25 -7.02 -22.49 15.48
CA ASP A 25 -7.83 -21.90 16.55
C ASP A 25 -8.18 -22.97 17.60
N PRO A 26 -7.62 -22.90 18.83
CA PRO A 26 -7.84 -23.93 19.84
C PRO A 26 -9.24 -23.86 20.47
N GLN A 27 -9.96 -22.74 20.28
CA GLN A 27 -11.30 -22.53 20.82
C GLN A 27 -12.39 -22.95 19.86
N ASP A 28 -12.04 -23.31 18.62
CA ASP A 28 -13.01 -23.76 17.64
C ASP A 28 -13.39 -25.22 17.87
N THR A 29 -14.70 -25.47 17.88
CA THR A 29 -15.29 -26.78 18.13
C THR A 29 -16.03 -27.33 16.89
N ASP A 30 -15.96 -26.61 15.77
CA ASP A 30 -16.52 -27.05 14.49
C ASP A 30 -15.75 -28.27 13.92
N ASP A 31 -16.43 -29.05 13.08
CA ASP A 31 -15.89 -30.28 12.45
C ASP A 31 -14.66 -30.05 11.55
N GLN A 32 -14.35 -28.79 11.21
CA GLN A 32 -13.12 -28.40 10.51
C GLN A 32 -12.36 -27.38 11.35
N PRO A 33 -11.09 -27.64 11.68
CA PRO A 33 -10.30 -26.68 12.46
C PRO A 33 -10.16 -25.38 11.67
N GLN A 34 -10.58 -24.24 12.23
CA GLN A 34 -10.30 -22.94 11.66
C GLN A 34 -8.84 -22.56 11.87
N HIS A 35 -8.30 -21.84 10.88
CA HIS A 35 -6.93 -21.34 10.90
C HIS A 35 -6.93 -19.81 10.96
N ILE A 36 -5.97 -19.27 11.70
CA ILE A 36 -5.75 -17.85 11.91
C ILE A 36 -4.43 -17.47 11.25
N LEU A 37 -4.45 -16.64 10.21
CA LEU A 37 -3.24 -16.11 9.57
C LEU A 37 -2.44 -15.31 10.60
N THR A 38 -1.12 -15.52 10.65
CA THR A 38 -0.23 -14.70 11.49
C THR A 38 0.30 -13.49 10.71
N THR A 39 0.21 -12.31 11.31
CA THR A 39 0.78 -11.06 10.79
C THR A 39 1.61 -10.41 11.88
N HIS A 40 2.74 -9.79 11.51
CA HIS A 40 3.69 -9.23 12.46
C HIS A 40 3.98 -7.75 12.16
N SER A 41 4.18 -6.96 13.22
CA SER A 41 4.40 -5.51 13.17
C SER A 41 5.81 -5.10 12.76
N SER A 42 6.78 -6.01 12.87
CA SER A 42 8.15 -5.74 12.48
C SER A 42 8.86 -7.02 12.04
N GLU A 43 9.91 -6.85 11.26
CA GLU A 43 10.78 -7.95 10.83
C GLU A 43 11.35 -8.69 12.04
N ALA A 44 11.80 -7.96 13.07
CA ALA A 44 12.35 -8.56 14.29
C ALA A 44 11.33 -9.45 15.02
N VAL A 45 10.07 -9.02 15.11
CA VAL A 45 9.00 -9.84 15.71
C VAL A 45 8.71 -11.08 14.86
N ALA A 46 8.65 -10.93 13.53
CA ALA A 46 8.46 -12.06 12.63
C ALA A 46 9.62 -13.08 12.73
N LEU A 47 10.87 -12.61 12.75
CA LEU A 47 12.05 -13.46 12.90
C LEU A 47 12.07 -14.17 14.27
N GLY A 48 11.67 -13.49 15.34
CA GLY A 48 11.51 -14.10 16.66
C GLY A 48 10.50 -15.24 16.65
N PHE A 49 9.33 -15.02 16.02
CA PHE A 49 8.33 -16.06 15.82
C PHE A 49 8.88 -17.23 15.00
N MET A 50 9.55 -16.95 13.88
CA MET A 50 10.18 -17.99 13.04
C MET A 50 11.19 -18.82 13.83
N GLN A 51 12.02 -18.19 14.65
CA GLN A 51 13.00 -18.87 15.49
C GLN A 51 12.34 -19.78 16.53
N GLN A 52 11.28 -19.31 17.18
CA GLN A 52 10.53 -20.08 18.18
C GLN A 52 9.96 -21.38 17.60
N PHE A 53 9.50 -21.35 16.35
CA PHE A 53 8.87 -22.50 15.68
C PHE A 53 9.78 -23.22 14.68
N GLY A 54 11.07 -22.87 14.62
CA GLY A 54 12.04 -23.50 13.72
C GLY A 54 11.74 -23.30 12.23
N ILE A 55 11.08 -22.21 11.86
CA ILE A 55 10.77 -21.87 10.46
C ILE A 55 11.99 -21.20 9.84
N ILE A 56 12.45 -21.72 8.70
CA ILE A 56 13.60 -21.20 7.97
C ILE A 56 13.12 -20.32 6.81
N GLY A 57 13.75 -19.17 6.62
CA GLY A 57 13.50 -18.26 5.51
C GLY A 57 13.56 -16.80 5.94
N GLU A 58 12.93 -15.93 5.15
CA GLU A 58 12.79 -14.50 5.43
C GLU A 58 11.30 -14.12 5.44
N PRO A 59 10.86 -13.24 6.35
CA PRO A 59 9.51 -12.70 6.31
C PRO A 59 9.25 -11.92 5.02
N ARG A 60 8.05 -12.10 4.44
CA ARG A 60 7.56 -11.28 3.34
C ARG A 60 6.94 -9.99 3.88
N GLN A 61 7.36 -8.86 3.32
CA GLN A 61 6.78 -7.56 3.58
C GLN A 61 5.48 -7.32 2.79
N LEU A 62 4.47 -6.75 3.42
CA LEU A 62 3.30 -6.10 2.81
C LEU A 62 3.32 -4.62 3.15
N ASN A 63 3.11 -3.75 2.17
CA ASN A 63 3.38 -2.32 2.34
C ASN A 63 2.16 -1.43 2.51
N ASN A 64 0.96 -1.93 2.21
CA ASN A 64 -0.25 -1.11 2.15
C ASN A 64 -1.54 -1.98 2.20
N ASP A 65 -2.67 -1.29 2.37
CA ASP A 65 -4.01 -1.89 2.43
C ASP A 65 -4.36 -2.69 1.19
N ARG A 66 -3.91 -2.26 0.00
CA ARG A 66 -4.19 -2.94 -1.26
C ARG A 66 -3.58 -4.33 -1.29
N GLU A 67 -2.28 -4.43 -0.97
CA GLU A 67 -1.57 -5.70 -0.91
C GLU A 67 -2.18 -6.62 0.15
N PHE A 68 -2.53 -6.06 1.32
CA PHE A 68 -3.13 -6.84 2.40
C PHE A 68 -4.54 -7.33 2.02
N ARG A 69 -5.37 -6.48 1.44
CA ARG A 69 -6.70 -6.81 0.91
C ARG A 69 -6.63 -7.90 -0.15
N TRP A 70 -5.67 -7.82 -1.07
CA TRP A 70 -5.45 -8.85 -2.09
C TRP A 70 -5.06 -10.19 -1.48
N LEU A 71 -4.14 -10.20 -0.51
CA LEU A 71 -3.82 -11.41 0.23
C LEU A 71 -5.08 -12.00 0.86
N LEU A 72 -5.80 -11.21 1.66
CA LEU A 72 -6.98 -11.67 2.40
C LEU A 72 -8.06 -12.25 1.48
N LYS A 73 -8.28 -11.66 0.30
CA LYS A 73 -9.22 -12.18 -0.72
C LYS A 73 -8.75 -13.48 -1.38
N SER A 74 -7.45 -13.73 -1.41
CA SER A 74 -6.86 -14.93 -2.02
C SER A 74 -6.82 -16.14 -1.07
N LEU A 75 -6.92 -15.90 0.24
CA LEU A 75 -6.92 -16.97 1.24
C LEU A 75 -8.16 -17.85 1.07
N LYS A 76 -7.96 -19.15 1.23
CA LYS A 76 -9.02 -20.15 1.18
C LYS A 76 -9.25 -20.71 2.57
N LEU A 77 -10.39 -21.37 2.76
CA LEU A 77 -10.60 -22.23 3.92
C LEU A 77 -9.43 -23.22 4.06
N PRO A 78 -8.97 -23.51 5.29
CA PRO A 78 -9.60 -23.18 6.57
C PRO A 78 -9.24 -21.81 7.18
N VAL A 79 -8.52 -20.93 6.46
CA VAL A 79 -8.09 -19.63 7.02
C VAL A 79 -9.25 -18.63 7.01
N THR A 80 -9.71 -18.22 8.18
CA THR A 80 -10.90 -17.35 8.33
C THR A 80 -10.65 -16.09 9.17
N LYS A 81 -9.55 -16.06 9.92
CA LYS A 81 -9.17 -14.98 10.82
C LYS A 81 -7.72 -14.54 10.59
N VAL A 82 -7.38 -13.38 11.14
CA VAL A 82 -6.02 -12.85 11.21
C VAL A 82 -5.71 -12.53 12.66
N ALA A 83 -4.51 -12.85 13.11
CA ALA A 83 -3.94 -12.41 14.37
C ALA A 83 -2.75 -11.49 14.13
N TYR A 84 -2.72 -10.39 14.87
CA TYR A 84 -1.63 -9.40 14.81
C TYR A 84 -0.70 -9.53 16.00
N ASP A 85 0.59 -9.74 15.71
CA ASP A 85 1.63 -10.11 16.66
C ASP A 85 1.19 -11.26 17.59
N PRO A 86 0.85 -12.45 17.05
CA PRO A 86 0.45 -13.56 17.91
C PRO A 86 1.63 -14.16 18.67
N GLU A 87 1.38 -14.44 19.95
CA GLU A 87 2.17 -15.24 20.87
C GLU A 87 1.34 -16.46 21.28
N PRO A 88 1.52 -17.62 20.62
CA PRO A 88 0.78 -18.84 20.98
C PRO A 88 1.23 -19.33 22.37
N VAL A 89 0.28 -19.55 23.28
CA VAL A 89 0.55 -20.06 24.65
C VAL A 89 -0.33 -21.28 24.91
N GLU A 90 0.26 -22.48 24.89
CA GLU A 90 -0.39 -23.79 25.13
C GLU A 90 -1.75 -24.00 24.43
N PHE A 91 -2.83 -23.48 25.00
CA PHE A 91 -4.23 -23.63 24.55
C PHE A 91 -4.90 -22.30 24.18
N ASP A 92 -4.14 -21.21 24.10
CA ASP A 92 -4.65 -19.88 23.79
C ASP A 92 -3.71 -19.14 22.82
N ILE A 93 -4.26 -18.11 22.18
CA ILE A 93 -3.53 -17.24 21.26
C ILE A 93 -3.57 -15.84 21.84
N ASN A 94 -2.49 -15.45 22.51
CA ASN A 94 -2.32 -14.07 22.95
C ASN A 94 -1.91 -13.24 21.72
N ALA A 95 -2.78 -12.36 21.25
CA ALA A 95 -2.48 -11.46 20.13
C ALA A 95 -2.95 -10.06 20.49
N LYS A 96 -2.34 -9.03 19.90
CA LYS A 96 -2.79 -7.64 20.08
C LYS A 96 -4.26 -7.50 19.69
N TRP A 97 -4.65 -8.17 18.61
CA TRP A 97 -6.04 -8.40 18.23
C TRP A 97 -6.15 -9.62 17.32
N ILE A 98 -7.36 -10.19 17.29
CA ILE A 98 -7.76 -11.22 16.33
C ILE A 98 -9.04 -10.74 15.67
N ALA A 99 -9.10 -10.78 14.34
CA ALA A 99 -10.25 -10.34 13.57
C ALA A 99 -10.62 -11.34 12.48
N LYS A 100 -11.91 -11.44 12.16
CA LYS A 100 -12.37 -12.19 10.99
C LYS A 100 -11.89 -11.49 9.73
N ILE A 101 -11.47 -12.26 8.72
CA ILE A 101 -11.06 -11.72 7.42
C ILE A 101 -12.18 -10.86 6.81
N LYS A 102 -13.44 -11.30 6.93
CA LYS A 102 -14.60 -10.53 6.46
C LYS A 102 -14.69 -9.15 7.11
N THR A 103 -14.56 -9.08 8.43
CA THR A 103 -14.56 -7.82 9.19
C THR A 103 -13.42 -6.90 8.74
N LEU A 104 -12.20 -7.43 8.56
CA LEU A 104 -11.10 -6.61 8.06
C LEU A 104 -11.38 -6.06 6.64
N LEU A 105 -11.95 -6.88 5.76
CA LEU A 105 -12.25 -6.49 4.38
C LEU A 105 -13.42 -5.49 4.25
N GLU A 106 -14.38 -5.52 5.16
CA GLU A 106 -15.59 -4.69 5.11
C GLU A 106 -15.44 -3.41 5.92
N ASP A 107 -14.78 -3.48 7.09
CA ASP A 107 -14.85 -2.42 8.10
C ASP A 107 -13.52 -1.70 8.36
N PHE A 108 -12.37 -2.29 7.99
CA PHE A 108 -11.05 -1.74 8.37
C PHE A 108 -10.10 -1.46 7.20
N LEU A 109 -10.12 -2.26 6.14
CA LEU A 109 -9.23 -2.09 4.98
C LEU A 109 -9.83 -1.13 3.96
N ILE A 110 -9.11 -0.05 3.68
CA ILE A 110 -9.49 0.90 2.66
C ILE A 110 -9.50 0.23 1.28
N VAL A 111 -10.53 0.50 0.49
CA VAL A 111 -10.59 0.06 -0.90
C VAL A 111 -9.75 0.99 -1.75
N ASP A 112 -8.59 0.49 -2.17
CA ASP A 112 -7.67 1.23 -3.03
C ASP A 112 -7.81 0.76 -4.49
N ASN A 113 -8.36 1.64 -5.33
CA ASN A 113 -8.52 1.43 -6.76
C ASN A 113 -7.50 2.23 -7.59
N SER A 114 -6.42 2.70 -6.99
CA SER A 114 -5.41 3.50 -7.69
C SER A 114 -4.93 2.82 -8.97
N PRO A 115 -4.65 3.56 -10.05
CA PRO A 115 -4.16 2.97 -11.30
C PRO A 115 -2.69 2.52 -11.21
N TRP A 116 -2.05 2.71 -10.06
CA TRP A 116 -0.67 2.31 -9.74
C TRP A 116 -0.62 1.47 -8.46
N ASN A 117 0.55 0.88 -8.19
CA ASN A 117 0.90 0.28 -6.90
C ASN A 117 1.75 1.25 -6.08
N TYR A 118 1.81 1.03 -4.77
CA TYR A 118 2.58 1.84 -3.83
C TYR A 118 3.93 1.19 -3.47
N PRO A 119 4.94 1.98 -3.08
CA PRO A 119 4.95 3.44 -3.09
C PRO A 119 5.01 4.01 -4.51
N VAL A 120 4.49 5.21 -4.66
CA VAL A 120 4.74 6.06 -5.82
C VAL A 120 5.51 7.29 -5.38
N PHE A 121 6.22 7.93 -6.29
CA PHE A 121 7.14 9.00 -5.98
C PHE A 121 6.70 10.29 -6.64
N VAL A 122 6.73 11.37 -5.87
CA VAL A 122 6.69 12.74 -6.39
C VAL A 122 8.06 13.35 -6.21
N ILE A 123 8.39 14.39 -6.97
CA ILE A 123 9.65 15.13 -6.78
C ILE A 123 9.30 16.45 -6.12
N GLU A 124 9.74 16.63 -4.89
CA GLU A 124 9.62 17.88 -4.15
C GLU A 124 10.75 18.83 -4.59
N GLN A 125 10.40 20.07 -4.86
CA GLN A 125 11.26 21.17 -5.27
C GLN A 125 11.06 22.36 -4.33
N PRO A 126 11.98 23.34 -4.28
CA PRO A 126 11.87 24.48 -3.35
C PRO A 126 10.53 25.24 -3.40
N ASP A 127 9.92 25.32 -4.59
CA ASP A 127 8.69 26.08 -4.83
C ASP A 127 7.44 25.19 -5.02
N GLY A 128 7.52 23.88 -4.76
CA GLY A 128 6.39 22.96 -4.88
C GLY A 128 6.77 21.58 -5.39
N PHE A 129 5.87 20.94 -6.14
CA PHE A 129 6.14 19.63 -6.73
C PHE A 129 6.48 19.76 -8.22
N CYS A 130 7.37 18.88 -8.68
CA CYS A 130 7.73 18.77 -10.08
C CYS A 130 6.49 18.50 -10.92
N SER A 131 6.27 19.38 -11.90
CA SER A 131 5.11 19.35 -12.77
C SER A 131 5.52 19.59 -14.21
N THR A 132 4.72 19.05 -15.13
CA THR A 132 4.86 19.27 -16.57
C THR A 132 3.76 20.21 -17.04
N VAL A 133 4.10 21.16 -17.91
CA VAL A 133 3.09 21.94 -18.63
C VAL A 133 2.76 21.22 -19.94
N GLY A 134 1.48 20.90 -20.13
CA GLY A 134 0.94 20.29 -21.34
C GLY A 134 -0.14 21.15 -21.99
N SER A 135 -0.85 20.57 -22.94
CA SER A 135 -2.04 21.18 -23.57
C SER A 135 -3.25 20.28 -23.38
N ASN A 136 -4.42 20.87 -23.11
CA ASN A 136 -5.68 20.15 -23.09
C ASN A 136 -6.19 19.89 -24.51
N GLU A 137 -7.35 19.24 -24.63
CA GLU A 137 -7.99 18.93 -25.92
C GLU A 137 -8.33 20.17 -26.76
N GLU A 138 -8.52 21.33 -26.12
CA GLU A 138 -8.79 22.61 -26.76
C GLU A 138 -7.51 23.41 -27.08
N GLY A 139 -6.33 22.87 -26.78
CA GLY A 139 -5.04 23.53 -26.98
C GLY A 139 -4.67 24.56 -25.91
N GLY A 140 -5.45 24.66 -24.83
CA GLY A 140 -5.14 25.51 -23.67
C GLY A 140 -4.08 24.87 -22.76
N PRO A 141 -3.24 25.68 -22.09
CA PRO A 141 -2.19 25.17 -21.22
C PRO A 141 -2.80 24.49 -19.99
N ILE A 142 -2.23 23.34 -19.61
CA ILE A 142 -2.57 22.63 -18.37
C ILE A 142 -1.30 22.26 -17.62
N THR A 143 -1.41 22.18 -16.29
CA THR A 143 -0.33 21.71 -15.43
C THR A 143 -0.62 20.29 -14.99
N LEU A 144 0.37 19.41 -15.10
CA LEU A 144 0.30 18.01 -14.71
C LEU A 144 1.30 17.74 -13.59
N LEU A 145 0.86 17.13 -12.49
CA LEU A 145 1.77 16.63 -11.45
C LEU A 145 2.49 15.40 -11.99
N ASN A 146 3.82 15.38 -11.89
CA ASN A 146 4.61 14.23 -12.28
C ASN A 146 4.65 13.21 -11.13
N LEU A 147 4.20 11.99 -11.42
CA LEU A 147 4.18 10.89 -10.45
C LEU A 147 4.88 9.67 -11.04
N PHE A 148 5.79 9.07 -10.28
CA PHE A 148 6.66 7.99 -10.75
C PHE A 148 6.36 6.71 -9.99
N THR A 149 6.33 5.57 -10.69
CA THR A 149 6.13 4.26 -10.05
C THR A 149 7.40 3.71 -9.40
N ASP A 150 8.52 4.38 -9.59
CA ASP A 150 9.85 3.91 -9.22
C ASP A 150 10.75 5.11 -8.87
N GLU A 151 11.54 4.97 -7.81
CA GLU A 151 12.41 6.04 -7.31
C GLU A 151 13.52 6.39 -8.32
N GLU A 152 14.08 5.40 -9.01
CA GLU A 152 15.14 5.65 -9.99
C GLU A 152 14.59 6.42 -11.20
N LYS A 153 13.34 6.19 -11.60
CA LYS A 153 12.70 6.98 -12.67
C LYS A 153 12.60 8.45 -12.27
N ALA A 154 12.16 8.73 -11.03
CA ALA A 154 12.08 10.09 -10.51
C ALA A 154 13.45 10.78 -10.49
N LYS A 155 14.49 10.08 -9.98
CA LYS A 155 15.87 10.60 -9.96
C LYS A 155 16.42 10.87 -11.35
N LYS A 156 16.28 9.91 -12.28
CA LYS A 156 16.73 10.07 -13.67
C LYS A 156 16.01 11.21 -14.39
N TYR A 157 14.74 11.45 -14.05
CA TYR A 157 13.95 12.53 -14.63
C TYR A 157 14.50 13.91 -14.23
N ILE A 158 14.72 14.15 -12.93
CA ILE A 158 15.21 15.44 -12.44
C ILE A 158 16.67 15.72 -12.87
N GLU A 159 17.51 14.68 -12.88
CA GLU A 159 18.89 14.76 -13.38
C GLU A 159 18.93 15.22 -14.84
N LYS A 160 18.06 14.67 -15.70
CA LYS A 160 17.99 15.06 -17.12
C LYS A 160 17.48 16.48 -17.33
N GLN A 161 16.63 16.98 -16.44
CA GLN A 161 16.17 18.37 -16.48
C GLN A 161 17.20 19.35 -15.93
N ASN A 162 18.27 18.85 -15.30
CA ASN A 162 19.26 19.66 -14.60
C ASN A 162 18.60 20.60 -13.58
N GLN A 163 17.60 20.08 -12.86
CA GLN A 163 16.84 20.78 -11.82
C GLN A 163 17.18 20.21 -10.44
N GLU A 164 16.91 20.99 -9.41
CA GLU A 164 16.96 20.51 -8.03
C GLU A 164 15.62 19.86 -7.63
N GLY A 165 15.70 18.83 -6.81
CA GLY A 165 14.53 18.20 -6.21
C GLY A 165 14.85 16.87 -5.54
N GLN A 166 13.96 16.45 -4.65
CA GLN A 166 14.06 15.20 -3.92
C GLN A 166 12.88 14.29 -4.26
N ALA A 167 13.16 13.02 -4.60
CA ALA A 167 12.11 12.03 -4.74
C ALA A 167 11.54 11.68 -3.35
N ILE A 168 10.25 11.95 -3.16
CA ILE A 168 9.51 11.67 -1.91
C ILE A 168 8.55 10.51 -2.16
N PRO A 169 8.63 9.42 -1.37
CA PRO A 169 7.70 8.32 -1.48
C PRO A 169 6.34 8.65 -0.86
N LEU A 170 5.29 8.33 -1.59
CA LEU A 170 3.90 8.30 -1.14
C LEU A 170 3.53 6.83 -0.98
N HIS A 171 3.28 6.39 0.25
CA HIS A 171 3.17 4.98 0.60
C HIS A 171 1.76 4.39 0.49
N ASN A 172 0.74 5.23 0.39
CA ASN A 172 -0.65 4.80 0.38
C ASN A 172 -1.55 5.80 -0.36
N MET A 173 -2.80 5.38 -0.57
CA MET A 173 -3.85 6.17 -1.22
C MET A 173 -4.12 7.50 -0.52
N GLN A 174 -4.08 7.51 0.81
CA GLN A 174 -4.35 8.71 1.58
C GLN A 174 -3.30 9.81 1.32
N HIS A 175 -2.01 9.48 1.33
CA HIS A 175 -0.94 10.45 1.06
C HIS A 175 -1.08 11.07 -0.35
N VAL A 176 -1.40 10.26 -1.35
CA VAL A 176 -1.63 10.79 -2.71
C VAL A 176 -2.87 11.67 -2.75
N ARG A 177 -3.96 11.24 -2.11
CA ARG A 177 -5.22 12.01 -2.08
C ARG A 177 -5.00 13.37 -1.41
N GLU A 178 -4.27 13.43 -0.29
CA GLU A 178 -3.95 14.67 0.42
C GLU A 178 -3.19 15.66 -0.48
N ILE A 179 -2.18 15.19 -1.20
CA ILE A 179 -1.44 16.03 -2.16
C ILE A 179 -2.34 16.51 -3.29
N LEU A 180 -3.12 15.62 -3.91
CA LEU A 180 -3.98 15.99 -5.03
C LEU A 180 -5.11 16.95 -4.62
N LEU A 181 -5.63 16.82 -3.39
CA LEU A 181 -6.59 17.79 -2.85
C LEU A 181 -5.94 19.16 -2.63
N GLY A 182 -4.70 19.20 -2.11
CA GLY A 182 -3.96 20.44 -1.92
C GLY A 182 -3.57 21.15 -3.22
N LEU A 183 -3.43 20.39 -4.32
CA LEU A 183 -3.05 20.90 -5.63
C LEU A 183 -4.22 21.05 -6.61
N ARG A 184 -5.45 20.78 -6.18
CA ARG A 184 -6.63 20.64 -7.07
C ARG A 184 -6.87 21.86 -7.97
N ASP A 185 -6.62 23.07 -7.46
CA ASP A 185 -6.86 24.30 -8.21
C ASP A 185 -5.72 24.65 -9.18
N SER A 186 -4.56 24.01 -9.03
CA SER A 186 -3.33 24.33 -9.76
C SER A 186 -2.90 23.22 -10.72
N VAL A 187 -3.39 21.99 -10.52
CA VAL A 187 -3.01 20.80 -11.29
C VAL A 187 -4.27 20.17 -11.87
N SER A 188 -4.30 20.02 -13.20
CA SER A 188 -5.44 19.45 -13.92
C SER A 188 -5.38 17.93 -14.01
N ALA A 189 -4.17 17.35 -14.05
CA ALA A 189 -3.95 15.92 -14.23
C ALA A 189 -2.68 15.42 -13.54
N VAL A 190 -2.56 14.10 -13.40
CA VAL A 190 -1.32 13.41 -13.03
C VAL A 190 -0.74 12.76 -14.28
N ALA A 191 0.53 13.05 -14.56
CA ALA A 191 1.33 12.37 -15.58
C ALA A 191 2.12 11.24 -14.93
N MET A 192 1.86 10.00 -15.33
CA MET A 192 2.55 8.82 -14.81
C MET A 192 3.85 8.58 -15.55
N ASP A 193 4.94 8.36 -14.82
CA ASP A 193 6.29 8.09 -15.34
C ASP A 193 6.64 8.96 -16.55
N PRO A 194 6.54 10.30 -16.45
CA PRO A 194 6.91 11.17 -17.55
C PRO A 194 8.39 10.97 -17.91
N VAL A 195 8.70 11.17 -19.17
CA VAL A 195 10.05 11.06 -19.72
C VAL A 195 10.45 12.40 -20.30
N TYR A 196 11.63 12.87 -19.93
CA TYR A 196 12.23 14.08 -20.48
C TYR A 196 13.22 13.72 -21.59
N GLN A 197 12.95 14.18 -22.81
CA GLN A 197 13.77 13.99 -24.02
C GLN A 197 13.70 15.23 -24.89
N GLU A 198 14.80 15.59 -25.55
CA GLU A 198 14.84 16.70 -26.52
C GLU A 198 14.29 18.05 -25.99
N ASN A 199 14.47 18.32 -24.69
CA ASN A 199 13.93 19.48 -23.97
C ASN A 199 12.40 19.51 -23.82
N GLU A 200 11.73 18.38 -24.02
CA GLU A 200 10.30 18.22 -23.82
C GLU A 200 9.99 17.08 -22.83
N SER A 201 8.89 17.23 -22.10
CA SER A 201 8.36 16.21 -21.19
C SER A 201 7.14 15.56 -21.82
N SER A 202 7.10 14.24 -21.84
CA SER A 202 5.99 13.46 -22.37
C SER A 202 5.62 12.32 -21.43
N SER A 203 4.34 11.94 -21.39
CA SER A 203 3.86 10.77 -20.65
C SER A 203 2.85 10.01 -21.49
N GLN A 204 2.87 8.69 -21.35
CA GLN A 204 1.88 7.81 -21.99
C GLN A 204 0.53 7.84 -21.28
N TYR A 205 0.51 8.14 -19.98
CA TYR A 205 -0.70 8.06 -19.16
C TYR A 205 -0.88 9.33 -18.36
N CYS A 206 -1.90 10.10 -18.76
CA CYS A 206 -2.35 11.28 -18.05
C CYS A 206 -3.77 11.03 -17.54
N ILE A 207 -4.00 11.24 -16.24
CA ILE A 207 -5.31 11.02 -15.63
C ILE A 207 -5.73 12.30 -14.89
N GLY A 208 -6.92 12.83 -15.20
CA GLY A 208 -7.44 14.04 -14.58
C GLY A 208 -7.54 13.92 -13.06
N VAL A 209 -7.15 14.98 -12.34
CA VAL A 209 -7.18 15.00 -10.86
C VAL A 209 -8.58 14.73 -10.33
N GLU A 210 -9.62 15.30 -10.94
CA GLU A 210 -11.01 15.04 -10.54
C GLU A 210 -11.39 13.57 -10.71
N ALA A 211 -11.04 12.97 -11.86
CA ALA A 211 -11.31 11.55 -12.09
C ALA A 211 -10.58 10.66 -11.08
N LEU A 212 -9.33 10.99 -10.72
CA LEU A 212 -8.59 10.29 -9.67
C LEU A 212 -9.29 10.39 -8.33
N LEU A 213 -9.63 11.60 -7.88
CA LEU A 213 -10.23 11.85 -6.58
C LEU A 213 -11.65 11.26 -6.44
N ASP A 214 -12.43 11.25 -7.52
CA ASP A 214 -13.84 10.85 -7.49
C ASP A 214 -14.06 9.35 -7.77
N LYS A 215 -13.16 8.70 -8.51
CA LYS A 215 -13.37 7.30 -8.96
C LYS A 215 -12.33 6.32 -8.45
N TYR A 216 -11.08 6.75 -8.26
CA TYR A 216 -9.96 5.83 -8.00
C TYR A 216 -9.45 5.93 -6.56
N LEU A 217 -9.39 7.14 -6.00
CA LEU A 217 -8.83 7.45 -4.68
C LEU A 217 -9.94 7.74 -3.66
N VAL A 218 -10.99 6.92 -3.66
CA VAL A 218 -12.18 7.12 -2.83
C VAL A 218 -11.95 6.53 -1.45
N LEU A 219 -12.05 7.37 -0.41
CA LEU A 219 -12.15 6.93 0.97
C LEU A 219 -13.63 6.68 1.25
N ASP A 220 -14.11 5.46 0.98
CA ASP A 220 -15.43 5.05 1.48
C ASP A 220 -15.37 5.09 3.02
N GLN A 221 -16.22 5.93 3.63
CA GLN A 221 -16.51 5.94 5.07
C GLN A 221 -17.76 5.12 5.35
#